data_AF-A0A841BCW5-F1
#
_entry.id   AF-A0A841BCW5-F1
#
_cell.length_a   1.000
_cell.length_b   1.000
_cell.length_c   1.000
_cell.angle_alpha   90.00
_cell.angle_beta   90.00
_cell.angle_gamma   90.00
#
_symmetry.space_group_name_H-M   'P 1'
#
loop_
_entity.id
_entity.type
_entity.pdbx_description
1 polymer ?
#
loop_
_entity_poly.entity_id
_entity_poly.type
_entity_poly.pdbx_seq_one_letter_code
_entity_poly.pdbx_strand_id
1 'polypeptide(L)'
;MQGRSLRYVTLRPRGAGRAGFTAVRPRRVDLSSVAVVAHAGPLAQARYVFEAISADGWLDEGVTVEDVRLGAYLHGGHDDLALIAQARRAYGFSDRQPDLWAEIAQDLVDRHWTDIGRIAEALLEHRTLTGAQLRACVPALPLVR
;
A
#
# COMPACT_ATOMS: atom_id res chain seq x y z
N MET A 1 3.58 -1.22 20.12
CA MET A 1 2.84 -2.44 19.71
C MET A 1 3.62 -3.13 18.59
N GLN A 2 3.89 -4.43 18.70
CA GLN A 2 4.52 -5.20 17.61
C GLN A 2 3.47 -5.56 16.54
N GLY A 3 3.72 -5.19 15.29
CA GLY A 3 2.85 -5.44 14.14
C GLY A 3 2.75 -6.91 13.73
N ARG A 4 2.00 -7.19 12.65
CA ARG A 4 1.93 -8.54 12.06
C ARG A 4 3.25 -8.87 11.37
N SER A 5 3.77 -10.09 11.60
CA SER A 5 4.94 -10.58 10.86
C SER A 5 4.56 -10.94 9.43
N LEU A 6 5.29 -10.41 8.46
CA LEU A 6 5.19 -10.85 7.06
C LEU A 6 5.64 -12.31 6.93
N ARG A 7 4.87 -13.11 6.18
CA ARG A 7 5.22 -14.47 5.76
C ARG A 7 5.87 -14.44 4.38
N TYR A 8 5.18 -13.86 3.41
CA TYR A 8 5.67 -13.65 2.05
C TYR A 8 4.81 -12.60 1.34
N VAL A 9 5.33 -12.03 0.25
CA VAL A 9 4.60 -11.20 -0.71
C VAL A 9 4.75 -11.82 -2.08
N THR A 10 3.70 -11.79 -2.90
CA THR A 10 3.71 -12.43 -4.22
C THR A 10 2.93 -11.63 -5.26
N LEU A 11 3.45 -11.61 -6.49
CA LEU A 11 2.75 -11.15 -7.70
C LEU A 11 2.09 -12.30 -8.46
N ARG A 12 2.16 -13.53 -7.93
CA ARG A 12 1.44 -14.67 -8.49
C ARG A 12 -0.06 -14.52 -8.17
N PRO A 13 -0.94 -14.57 -9.18
CA PRO A 13 -2.37 -14.47 -8.95
C PRO A 13 -2.89 -15.56 -8.02
N ARG A 14 -3.86 -15.21 -7.16
CA ARG A 14 -4.54 -16.20 -6.30
C ARG A 14 -6.05 -16.08 -6.44
N GLY A 15 -6.60 -16.85 -7.37
CA GLY A 15 -8.04 -16.84 -7.67
C GLY A 15 -8.48 -15.60 -8.43
N ALA A 16 -9.79 -15.47 -8.64
CA ALA A 16 -10.38 -14.34 -9.36
C ALA A 16 -10.12 -13.01 -8.63
N GLY A 17 -9.68 -11.99 -9.37
CA GLY A 17 -9.54 -10.62 -8.87
C GLY A 17 -8.30 -10.31 -8.04
N ARG A 18 -7.38 -11.26 -7.80
CA ARG A 18 -6.16 -11.02 -7.01
C ARG A 18 -4.91 -11.14 -7.88
N ALA A 19 -4.42 -10.00 -8.36
CA ALA A 19 -3.18 -9.90 -9.13
C ALA A 19 -1.91 -10.17 -8.28
N GLY A 20 -2.02 -10.05 -6.96
CA GLY A 20 -0.95 -10.34 -6.01
C GLY A 20 -1.51 -10.52 -4.60
N PHE A 21 -0.64 -10.83 -3.64
CA PHE A 21 -1.05 -11.03 -2.25
C PHE A 21 0.09 -10.83 -1.26
N THR A 22 -0.22 -10.18 -0.13
CA THR A 22 0.68 -10.09 1.04
C THR A 22 0.20 -11.02 2.14
N ALA A 23 0.97 -12.07 2.39
CA ALA A 23 0.70 -13.03 3.45
C ALA A 23 1.33 -12.57 4.76
N VAL A 24 0.52 -12.46 5.82
CA VAL A 24 0.95 -12.12 7.17
C VAL A 24 0.62 -13.23 8.16
N ARG A 25 1.36 -13.34 9.25
CA ARG A 25 1.00 -14.19 10.39
C ARG A 25 -0.21 -13.57 11.11
N PRO A 26 -1.25 -14.36 11.42
CA PRO A 26 -2.38 -13.87 12.20
C PRO A 26 -1.93 -13.30 13.54
N ARG A 27 -2.42 -12.10 13.89
CA ARG A 27 -2.23 -11.46 15.18
C ARG A 27 -3.35 -10.43 15.36
N ARG A 28 -3.79 -10.20 16.60
CA ARG A 28 -4.67 -9.07 16.92
C ARG A 28 -3.90 -7.78 16.68
N VAL A 29 -4.46 -6.90 15.87
CA VAL A 29 -3.96 -5.56 15.58
C VAL A 29 -5.11 -4.58 15.67
N ASP A 30 -4.78 -3.33 15.98
CA ASP A 30 -5.78 -2.27 16.02
C ASP A 30 -6.32 -1.97 14.62
N LEU A 31 -7.60 -1.64 14.54
CA LEU A 31 -8.27 -1.40 13.28
C LEU A 31 -7.74 -0.14 12.58
N SER A 32 -7.32 0.88 13.36
CA SER A 32 -6.62 2.06 12.83
C SER A 32 -5.33 1.70 12.08
N SER A 33 -4.55 0.74 12.60
CA SER A 33 -3.32 0.27 11.95
C SER A 33 -3.62 -0.48 10.65
N VAL A 34 -4.74 -1.20 10.59
CA VAL A 34 -5.19 -1.87 9.37
C VAL A 34 -5.60 -0.83 8.33
N ALA A 35 -6.31 0.23 8.73
CA ALA A 35 -6.71 1.31 7.82
C ALA A 35 -5.49 2.01 7.18
N VAL A 36 -4.46 2.35 7.96
CA VAL A 36 -3.20 2.90 7.43
C VAL A 36 -2.58 1.96 6.39
N VAL A 37 -2.52 0.65 6.66
CA VAL A 37 -1.97 -0.33 5.72
C VAL A 37 -2.81 -0.45 4.45
N ALA A 38 -4.14 -0.37 4.56
CA ALA A 38 -5.07 -0.42 3.42
C ALA A 38 -4.90 0.78 2.48
N HIS A 39 -4.56 1.97 3.00
CA HIS A 39 -4.23 3.12 2.17
C HIS A 39 -2.90 2.97 1.42
N ALA A 40 -1.93 2.23 1.97
CA ALA A 40 -0.55 2.22 1.46
C ALA A 40 -0.43 1.71 0.02
N GLY A 41 -1.18 0.66 -0.36
CA GLY A 41 -1.15 0.10 -1.71
C GLY A 41 -1.62 1.09 -2.78
N PRO A 42 -2.86 1.59 -2.69
CA PRO A 42 -3.38 2.59 -3.63
C PRO A 42 -2.55 3.87 -3.68
N LEU A 43 -2.04 4.37 -2.54
CA LEU A 43 -1.20 5.57 -2.52
C LEU A 43 0.15 5.34 -3.20
N ALA A 44 0.78 4.19 -2.99
CA ALA A 44 2.02 3.83 -3.69
C ALA A 44 1.79 3.70 -5.20
N GLN A 45 0.67 3.09 -5.62
CA GLN A 45 0.29 3.03 -7.04
C GLN A 45 0.06 4.42 -7.63
N ALA A 46 -0.70 5.28 -6.94
CA ALA A 46 -0.98 6.63 -7.41
C ALA A 46 0.30 7.45 -7.58
N ARG A 47 1.23 7.36 -6.62
CA ARG A 47 2.53 8.00 -6.70
C ARG A 47 3.34 7.50 -7.91
N TYR A 48 3.46 6.18 -8.09
CA TYR A 48 4.17 5.61 -9.23
C TYR A 48 3.58 6.09 -10.57
N VAL A 49 2.25 6.04 -10.71
CA VAL A 49 1.56 6.47 -11.93
C VAL A 49 1.81 7.96 -12.19
N PHE A 50 1.76 8.80 -11.15
CA PHE A 50 2.05 10.21 -11.29
C PHE A 50 3.50 10.47 -11.72
N GLU A 51 4.47 9.79 -11.10
CA GLU A 51 5.90 9.89 -11.49
C GLU A 51 6.11 9.43 -12.94
N ALA A 52 5.48 8.34 -13.37
CA ALA A 52 5.59 7.80 -14.72
C ALA A 52 4.96 8.71 -15.79
N ILE A 53 3.72 9.15 -15.58
CA ILE A 53 3.02 10.06 -16.50
C ILE A 53 3.75 11.40 -16.61
N SER A 54 4.28 11.91 -15.49
CA SER A 54 5.08 13.15 -15.48
C SER A 54 6.39 13.00 -16.26
N ALA A 55 7.08 11.86 -16.11
CA ALA A 55 8.33 11.58 -16.81
C ALA A 55 8.13 11.45 -18.33
N ASP A 56 7.02 10.84 -18.75
CA ASP A 56 6.73 10.63 -20.17
C ASP A 56 6.09 11.86 -20.85
N GLY A 57 5.71 12.89 -20.07
CA GLY A 57 5.04 14.10 -20.58
C GLY A 57 3.56 13.90 -20.96
N TRP A 58 2.91 12.86 -20.42
CA TRP A 58 1.52 12.46 -20.73
C TRP A 58 0.48 13.08 -19.80
N LEU A 59 0.82 14.13 -19.05
CA LEU A 59 -0.17 14.87 -18.26
C LEU A 59 -1.09 15.61 -19.25
N ASP A 60 -2.16 14.94 -19.66
CA ASP A 60 -3.25 15.54 -20.41
C ASP A 60 -3.80 16.73 -19.63
N GLU A 61 -4.19 17.79 -20.34
CA GLU A 61 -4.69 19.02 -19.72
C GLU A 61 -5.96 18.69 -18.92
N GLY A 62 -5.84 18.63 -17.58
CA GLY A 62 -6.97 18.44 -16.67
C GLY A 62 -6.93 17.21 -15.77
N VAL A 63 -5.94 16.31 -15.90
CA VAL A 63 -5.77 15.20 -14.93
C VAL A 63 -5.08 15.71 -13.67
N THR A 64 -5.75 15.63 -12.53
CA THR A 64 -5.21 16.05 -11.23
C THR A 64 -4.55 14.89 -10.46
N VAL A 65 -3.77 15.22 -9.44
CA VAL A 65 -3.21 14.22 -8.49
C VAL A 65 -4.33 13.45 -7.80
N GLU A 66 -5.42 14.13 -7.49
CA GLU A 66 -6.63 13.57 -6.89
C GLU A 66 -7.30 12.55 -7.81
N ASP A 67 -7.35 12.81 -9.11
CA ASP A 67 -7.90 11.88 -10.11
C ASP A 67 -7.07 10.60 -10.20
N VAL A 68 -5.73 10.73 -10.24
CA VAL A 68 -4.81 9.60 -10.25
C VAL A 68 -4.95 8.77 -8.96
N ARG A 69 -5.07 9.44 -7.81
CA ARG A 69 -5.31 8.79 -6.52
C ARG A 69 -6.64 8.03 -6.53
N LEU A 70 -7.73 8.67 -6.95
CA LEU A 70 -9.04 8.03 -7.06
C LEU A 70 -8.99 6.81 -7.99
N GLY A 71 -8.33 6.94 -9.13
CA GLY A 71 -8.12 5.84 -10.08
C GLY A 71 -7.43 4.63 -9.44
N ALA A 72 -6.37 4.85 -8.66
CA ALA A 72 -5.66 3.78 -7.96
C ALA A 72 -6.54 3.04 -6.95
N TYR A 73 -7.35 3.77 -6.17
CA TYR A 73 -8.31 3.16 -5.24
C TYR A 73 -9.38 2.32 -5.95
N LEU A 74 -9.86 2.77 -7.11
CA LEU A 74 -10.93 2.08 -7.85
C LEU A 74 -10.46 0.82 -8.61
N HIS A 75 -9.23 0.80 -9.12
CA HIS A 75 -8.76 -0.29 -9.98
C HIS A 75 -8.05 -1.43 -9.23
N GLY A 76 -7.38 -1.12 -8.11
CA GLY A 76 -6.61 -2.11 -7.34
C GLY A 76 -6.98 -2.20 -5.86
N GLY A 77 -7.65 -1.18 -5.31
CA GLY A 77 -7.88 -1.02 -3.88
C GLY A 77 -9.31 -1.30 -3.41
N HIS A 78 -10.15 -2.02 -4.17
CA HIS A 78 -11.56 -2.21 -3.79
C HIS A 78 -11.74 -2.88 -2.42
N ASP A 79 -11.02 -3.99 -2.17
CA ASP A 79 -11.03 -4.67 -0.87
C ASP A 79 -10.47 -3.77 0.25
N ASP A 80 -9.47 -2.95 -0.08
CA ASP A 80 -8.86 -1.99 0.85
C ASP A 80 -9.83 -0.84 1.21
N LEU A 81 -10.57 -0.31 0.23
CA LEU A 81 -11.62 0.69 0.44
C LEU A 81 -12.71 0.19 1.38
N ALA A 82 -13.13 -1.07 1.24
CA ALA A 82 -14.12 -1.67 2.14
C ALA A 82 -13.61 -1.72 3.59
N LEU A 83 -12.33 -2.06 3.78
CA LEU A 83 -11.67 -2.05 5.10
C LEU A 83 -11.54 -0.63 5.67
N ILE A 84 -11.16 0.35 4.85
CA ILE A 84 -11.08 1.76 5.24
C ILE A 84 -12.46 2.25 5.69
N ALA A 85 -13.50 1.99 4.89
CA ALA A 85 -14.87 2.39 5.22
C ALA A 85 -15.37 1.72 6.52
N GLN A 86 -15.03 0.44 6.73
CA GLN A 86 -15.34 -0.26 7.98
C GLN A 86 -14.64 0.40 9.18
N ALA A 87 -13.35 0.72 9.04
CA ALA A 87 -12.59 1.38 10.09
C ALA A 87 -13.20 2.75 10.41
N ARG A 88 -13.46 3.59 9.40
CA ARG A 88 -14.07 4.91 9.62
C ARG A 88 -15.38 4.84 10.40
N ARG A 89 -16.27 3.91 10.03
CA ARG A 89 -17.53 3.67 10.76
C ARG A 89 -17.29 3.23 12.20
N ALA A 90 -16.33 2.34 12.45
CA ALA A 90 -16.04 1.83 13.78
C ALA A 90 -15.52 2.90 14.75
N TYR A 91 -14.79 3.90 14.24
CA TYR A 91 -14.31 5.04 15.03
C TYR A 91 -15.26 6.26 14.99
N GLY A 92 -16.43 6.15 14.34
CA GLY A 92 -17.42 7.22 14.30
C GLY A 92 -17.04 8.41 13.41
N PHE A 93 -16.12 8.22 12.45
CA PHE A 93 -15.75 9.26 11.51
C PHE A 93 -16.83 9.43 10.44
N SER A 94 -17.14 10.69 10.10
CA SER A 94 -18.05 11.01 9.00
C SER A 94 -17.32 11.08 7.67
N ASP A 95 -18.01 10.90 6.54
CA ASP A 95 -17.39 10.91 5.20
C ASP A 95 -16.75 12.26 4.83
N ARG A 96 -17.12 13.34 5.53
CA ARG A 96 -16.59 14.70 5.29
C ARG A 96 -15.36 15.04 6.12
N GLN A 97 -14.98 14.19 7.08
CA GLN A 97 -13.80 14.41 7.89
C GLN A 97 -12.52 13.99 7.15
N PRO A 98 -11.42 14.75 7.27
CA PRO A 98 -10.12 14.35 6.75
C PRO A 98 -9.74 12.94 7.18
N ASP A 99 -9.09 12.19 6.29
CA ASP A 99 -8.62 10.85 6.59
C ASP A 99 -7.16 10.89 7.08
N LEU A 100 -6.99 11.03 8.39
CA LEU A 100 -5.67 11.04 9.03
C LEU A 100 -4.88 9.75 8.77
N TRP A 101 -5.56 8.62 8.50
CA TRP A 101 -4.86 7.38 8.17
C TRP A 101 -4.28 7.41 6.77
N ALA A 102 -4.95 8.07 5.83
CA ALA A 102 -4.42 8.32 4.50
C ALA A 102 -3.17 9.22 4.56
N GLU A 103 -3.17 10.26 5.40
CA GLU A 103 -2.01 11.14 5.60
C GLU A 103 -0.81 10.39 6.19
N ILE A 104 -1.04 9.58 7.23
CA ILE A 104 0.02 8.74 7.83
C ILE A 104 0.55 7.74 6.80
N ALA A 105 -0.33 7.11 6.02
CA ALA A 105 0.07 6.17 4.99
C ALA A 105 0.87 6.85 3.87
N GLN A 106 0.46 8.05 3.44
CA GLN A 106 1.19 8.85 2.45
C GLN A 106 2.60 9.18 2.94
N ASP A 107 2.73 9.69 4.17
CA ASP A 107 4.03 10.01 4.76
C ASP A 107 4.93 8.76 4.89
N LEU A 108 4.37 7.59 5.22
CA LEU A 108 5.12 6.33 5.24
C LEU A 108 5.57 5.89 3.84
N VAL A 109 4.68 5.99 2.84
CA VAL A 109 5.01 5.72 1.43
C VAL A 109 6.13 6.64 0.98
N ASP A 110 6.07 7.92 1.34
CA ASP A 110 7.04 8.91 0.91
C ASP A 110 8.41 8.69 1.54
N ARG A 111 8.45 8.42 2.85
CA ARG A 111 9.69 8.13 3.57
C ARG A 111 10.37 6.84 3.09
N HIS A 112 9.59 5.85 2.67
CA HIS A 112 10.09 4.53 2.27
C HIS A 112 10.06 4.27 0.76
N TRP A 113 9.93 5.31 -0.07
CA TRP A 113 9.76 5.14 -1.52
C TRP A 113 10.87 4.30 -2.17
N THR A 114 12.13 4.57 -1.80
CA THR A 114 13.29 3.80 -2.30
C THR A 114 13.28 2.34 -1.83
N ASP A 115 12.76 2.05 -0.64
CA ASP A 115 12.61 0.67 -0.14
C ASP A 115 11.49 -0.06 -0.91
N ILE A 116 10.37 0.63 -1.15
CA ILE A 116 9.24 0.12 -1.92
C ILE A 116 9.68 -0.24 -3.34
N GLY A 117 10.44 0.64 -4.00
CA GLY A 117 11.01 0.39 -5.33
C GLY A 117 11.88 -0.87 -5.38
N ARG A 118 12.81 -1.02 -4.44
CA ARG A 118 13.66 -2.22 -4.34
C ARG A 118 12.87 -3.51 -4.12
N ILE A 119 11.83 -3.46 -3.30
CA ILE A 119 10.93 -4.61 -3.10
C ILE A 119 10.17 -4.92 -4.39
N ALA A 120 9.68 -3.92 -5.10
CA ALA A 120 8.97 -4.09 -6.36
C ALA A 120 9.85 -4.71 -7.44
N GLU A 121 11.09 -4.23 -7.61
CA GLU A 121 12.09 -4.81 -8.51
C GLU A 121 12.37 -6.28 -8.19
N ALA A 122 12.65 -6.59 -6.92
CA ALA A 122 12.87 -7.97 -6.48
C ALA A 122 11.63 -8.87 -6.69
N LEU A 123 10.42 -8.31 -6.56
CA LEU A 123 9.18 -9.03 -6.87
C LEU A 123 8.99 -9.25 -8.38
N LEU A 124 9.43 -8.34 -9.24
CA LEU A 124 9.39 -8.54 -10.70
C LEU A 124 10.32 -9.69 -11.12
N GLU A 125 11.49 -9.79 -10.50
CA GLU A 125 12.46 -10.86 -10.75
C GLU A 125 11.99 -12.21 -10.19
N HIS A 126 11.63 -12.27 -8.91
CA HIS A 126 11.40 -13.54 -8.22
C HIS A 126 9.93 -13.96 -8.14
N ARG A 127 9.00 -13.05 -8.45
CA ARG A 127 7.52 -13.20 -8.34
C ARG A 127 6.99 -13.43 -6.93
N THR A 128 7.80 -13.95 -6.00
CA THR A 128 7.46 -14.19 -4.61
C THR A 128 8.70 -13.94 -3.74
N LEU A 129 8.54 -13.13 -2.69
CA LEU A 129 9.57 -12.88 -1.69
C LEU A 129 9.09 -13.37 -0.32
N THR A 130 9.92 -14.11 0.39
CA THR A 130 9.69 -14.46 1.79
C THR A 130 9.87 -13.24 2.70
N GLY A 131 9.36 -13.32 3.93
CA GLY A 131 9.56 -12.26 4.92
C GLY A 131 11.04 -11.96 5.20
N ALA A 132 11.94 -12.94 5.06
CA ALA A 132 13.39 -12.72 5.21
C ALA A 132 13.97 -11.94 4.02
N GLN A 133 13.60 -12.29 2.79
CA GLN A 133 14.01 -11.57 1.59
C GLN A 133 13.49 -10.13 1.60
N LEU A 134 12.23 -9.92 2.00
CA LEU A 134 11.67 -8.57 2.15
C LEU A 134 12.47 -7.71 3.13
N ARG A 135 12.89 -8.27 4.26
CA ARG A 135 13.75 -7.54 5.22
C ARG A 135 15.12 -7.22 4.64
N ALA A 136 15.69 -8.08 3.82
CA ALA A 136 16.97 -7.81 3.16
C ALA A 136 16.87 -6.64 2.16
N CYS A 137 15.71 -6.43 1.55
CA CYS A 137 15.45 -5.26 0.70
C CYS A 137 15.35 -3.93 1.48
N VAL A 138 15.17 -3.98 2.80
CA VAL A 138 14.94 -2.80 3.65
C VAL A 138 16.05 -2.68 4.71
N PRO A 139 17.24 -2.19 4.34
CA PRO A 139 18.42 -2.18 5.21
C PRO A 139 18.31 -1.24 6.43
N ALA A 140 17.36 -0.31 6.42
CA ALA A 140 17.20 0.71 7.47
C ALA A 140 16.24 0.30 8.60
N LEU A 141 15.51 -0.82 8.49
CA LEU A 141 14.60 -1.25 9.57
C LEU A 141 15.39 -2.01 10.66
N PRO A 142 15.41 -1.52 11.92
CA PRO A 142 16.07 -2.25 13.00
C PRO A 142 15.44 -3.65 13.14
N LEU A 143 16.30 -4.67 13.20
CA LEU A 143 15.91 -6.05 13.45
C LEU A 143 15.31 -6.14 14.86
N VAL A 144 13.99 -5.96 14.98
CA VAL A 144 13.28 -6.31 16.20
C VAL A 144 13.28 -7.83 16.29
N ARG A 145 14.19 -8.36 17.12
CA ARG A 145 14.22 -9.77 17.53
C ARG A 145 13.02 -10.11 18.40
#